data_AF-A0A533SSG4-F1
#
_entry.id   AF-A0A533SSG4-F1
#
_cell.length_a   1.000
_cell.length_b   1.000
_cell.length_c   1.000
_cell.angle_alpha   90.00
_cell.angle_beta   90.00
_cell.angle_gamma   90.00
#
_symmetry.space_group_name_H-M   'P 1'
#
loop_
_entity.id
_entity.type
_entity.pdbx_description
1 polymer ?
#
loop_
_entity_poly.entity_id
_entity_poly.type
_entity_poly.pdbx_seq_one_letter_code
_entity_poly.pdbx_strand_id
1 'polypeptide(L)'
;MVAMLMAIVQLVTYSRIRSNFPLGTVIAGIPVGGLDQEAVAERLVQAYSYPVEVHYAGAVIQIRPSVVGFDLELETMLAVADQQRVEQPFWSAFWDYLWNRLPTPTEVPLRATFSEERLRIYLKDEIASRYDQPPTSAQPVPGSTNFSAGTPGLTLDIDRAVTLISDALRSPDARVVNLSVVEVASPRPSFQNLQILLQQVIDASGFDGLTELYLMDLQNGQELNFAYQNGTSLTPGIAFTAASTMKIPIMVSTFKRASEPLSAGLSDLMTLMIERSENDPADSLMRQTMDNNLGPLELTQDMEDLGLPNTFLAGYFYNGAPLLKRFSTPANQRTDVNTSPDAYNQTTPTEMGSYTHLRPHETTANLARRPLPPPTHPPPPPPP
;
A
#
# COMPACT_ATOMS: atom_id res chain seq x y z
N MET A 1 -29.26 76.38 -35.79
CA MET A 1 -28.53 76.33 -34.49
C MET A 1 -28.93 75.13 -33.64
N VAL A 2 -30.22 74.89 -33.38
CA VAL A 2 -30.69 73.76 -32.52
C VAL A 2 -30.20 72.38 -33.00
N ALA A 3 -30.28 72.09 -34.30
CA ALA A 3 -29.82 70.81 -34.86
C ALA A 3 -28.31 70.57 -34.70
N MET A 4 -27.50 71.64 -34.79
CA MET A 4 -26.05 71.55 -34.64
C MET A 4 -25.66 71.31 -33.17
N LEU A 5 -26.38 71.96 -32.25
CA LEU A 5 -26.25 71.74 -30.81
C LEU A 5 -26.63 70.31 -30.42
N MET A 6 -27.73 69.79 -30.99
CA MET A 6 -28.16 68.41 -30.78
C MET A 6 -27.14 67.39 -31.33
N ALA A 7 -26.55 67.65 -32.51
CA ALA A 7 -25.52 66.78 -33.09
C ALA A 7 -24.24 66.72 -32.23
N ILE A 8 -23.79 67.86 -31.68
CA ILE A 8 -22.63 67.92 -30.78
C ILE A 8 -22.93 67.14 -29.48
N VAL A 9 -24.12 67.33 -28.90
CA VAL A 9 -24.53 66.58 -27.70
C VAL A 9 -24.58 65.07 -27.97
N GLN A 10 -25.14 64.65 -29.11
CA GLN A 10 -25.19 63.23 -29.48
C GLN A 10 -23.80 62.64 -29.76
N LEU A 11 -22.88 63.41 -30.34
CA LEU A 11 -21.50 62.99 -30.58
C LEU A 11 -20.72 62.80 -29.27
N VAL A 12 -20.87 63.72 -28.31
CA VAL A 12 -20.24 63.60 -26.98
C VAL A 12 -20.83 62.44 -26.19
N THR A 13 -22.16 62.24 -26.28
CA THR A 13 -22.85 61.12 -25.63
C THR A 13 -22.37 59.79 -26.22
N TYR A 14 -22.30 59.68 -27.55
CA TYR A 14 -21.78 58.50 -28.23
C TYR A 14 -20.30 58.25 -27.91
N SER A 15 -19.47 59.30 -27.85
CA SER A 15 -18.05 59.17 -27.47
C SER A 15 -17.88 58.61 -26.06
N ARG A 16 -18.78 58.93 -25.12
CA ARG A 16 -18.80 58.35 -23.77
C ARG A 16 -19.36 56.93 -23.75
N ILE A 17 -20.37 56.64 -24.55
CA ILE A 17 -20.90 55.26 -24.67
C ILE A 17 -19.84 54.33 -25.26
N ARG A 18 -19.06 54.84 -26.21
CA ARG A 18 -17.99 54.10 -26.87
C ARG A 18 -16.80 53.77 -25.96
N SER A 19 -16.60 54.47 -24.84
CA SER A 19 -15.59 54.06 -23.86
C SER A 19 -15.95 52.76 -23.16
N ASN A 20 -17.22 52.33 -23.24
CA ASN A 20 -17.72 51.12 -22.61
C ASN A 20 -17.86 50.00 -23.65
N PHE A 21 -17.99 48.76 -23.17
CA PHE A 21 -18.27 47.62 -24.03
C PHE A 21 -19.64 47.76 -24.71
N PRO A 22 -19.77 47.37 -25.99
CA PRO A 22 -21.06 47.39 -26.70
C PRO A 22 -22.18 46.66 -25.94
N LEU A 23 -23.41 47.12 -26.10
CA LEU A 23 -24.57 46.43 -25.56
C LEU A 23 -24.66 45.01 -26.16
N GLY A 24 -24.91 44.01 -25.31
CA GLY A 24 -24.94 42.61 -25.72
C GLY A 24 -23.59 41.87 -25.65
N THR A 25 -22.47 42.54 -25.35
CA THR A 25 -21.19 41.85 -25.13
C THR A 25 -21.27 40.87 -23.97
N VAL A 26 -20.75 39.66 -24.19
CA VAL A 26 -20.64 38.59 -23.20
C VAL A 26 -19.17 38.16 -23.11
N ILE A 27 -18.62 38.12 -21.90
CA ILE A 27 -17.27 37.60 -21.66
C ILE A 27 -17.38 36.47 -20.67
N ALA A 28 -16.84 35.29 -21.00
CA ALA A 28 -16.90 34.09 -20.17
C ALA A 28 -18.35 33.77 -19.71
N GLY A 29 -19.33 33.89 -20.61
CA GLY A 29 -20.74 33.67 -20.28
C GLY A 29 -21.40 34.75 -19.41
N ILE A 30 -20.66 35.79 -18.99
CA ILE A 30 -21.19 36.90 -18.20
C ILE A 30 -21.56 38.08 -19.10
N PRO A 31 -22.80 38.61 -19.01
CA PRO A 31 -23.19 39.81 -19.75
C PRO A 31 -22.49 41.05 -19.17
N VAL A 32 -21.72 41.74 -20.02
CA VAL A 32 -20.86 42.86 -19.63
C VAL A 32 -21.10 44.14 -20.44
N GLY A 33 -22.07 44.12 -21.36
CA GLY A 33 -22.39 45.27 -22.18
C GLY A 33 -22.73 46.53 -21.37
N GLY A 34 -22.21 47.67 -21.82
CA GLY A 34 -22.37 48.97 -21.17
C GLY A 34 -21.42 49.25 -20.02
N LEU A 35 -20.57 48.29 -19.61
CA LEU A 35 -19.55 48.46 -18.58
C LEU A 35 -18.22 48.93 -19.18
N ASP A 36 -17.40 49.62 -18.38
CA ASP A 36 -16.00 49.89 -18.71
C ASP A 36 -15.11 48.71 -18.30
N GLN A 37 -13.82 48.78 -18.66
CA GLN A 37 -12.88 47.68 -18.44
C GLN A 37 -12.73 47.28 -16.96
N GLU A 38 -12.74 48.26 -16.06
CA GLU A 38 -12.60 48.05 -14.62
C GLU A 38 -13.84 47.35 -14.04
N ALA A 39 -15.04 47.84 -14.36
CA ALA A 39 -16.29 47.23 -13.93
C ALA A 39 -16.50 45.83 -14.53
N VAL A 40 -16.01 45.57 -15.75
CA VAL A 40 -15.99 44.21 -16.31
C VAL A 40 -15.09 43.29 -15.52
N ALA A 41 -13.87 43.72 -15.20
CA ALA A 41 -12.92 42.92 -14.43
C ALA A 41 -13.51 42.54 -13.06
N GLU A 42 -14.06 43.52 -12.34
CA GLU A 42 -14.72 43.27 -11.05
C GLU A 42 -15.89 42.28 -11.17
N ARG A 43 -16.74 42.44 -12.19
CA ARG A 43 -17.88 41.56 -12.41
C ARG A 43 -17.48 40.12 -12.71
N LEU A 44 -16.43 39.92 -13.51
CA LEU A 44 -15.89 38.58 -13.82
C LEU A 44 -15.31 37.92 -12.57
N VAL A 45 -14.52 38.68 -11.78
CA VAL A 45 -13.97 38.19 -10.51
C VAL A 45 -15.09 37.81 -9.54
N GLN A 46 -16.13 38.64 -9.42
CA GLN A 46 -17.26 38.37 -8.55
C GLN A 46 -18.03 37.11 -8.96
N ALA A 47 -18.28 36.93 -10.26
CA ALA A 47 -19.01 35.76 -10.76
C ALA A 47 -18.23 34.45 -10.53
N TYR A 48 -16.93 34.46 -10.83
CA TYR A 48 -16.11 33.25 -10.78
C TYR A 48 -15.53 32.94 -9.40
N SER A 49 -15.48 33.91 -8.48
CA SER A 49 -15.04 33.68 -7.09
C SER A 49 -16.07 32.94 -6.22
N TYR A 50 -17.30 32.75 -6.70
CA TYR A 50 -18.31 31.99 -5.97
C TYR A 50 -17.85 30.54 -5.72
N PRO A 51 -18.11 29.95 -4.55
CA PRO A 51 -17.73 28.57 -4.27
C PRO A 51 -18.45 27.57 -5.19
N VAL A 52 -17.77 26.47 -5.50
CA VAL A 52 -18.42 25.28 -6.07
C VAL A 52 -19.01 24.47 -4.91
N GLU A 53 -20.31 24.23 -4.96
CA GLU A 53 -21.01 23.37 -4.02
C GLU A 53 -20.91 21.91 -4.44
N VAL A 54 -20.54 21.06 -3.50
CA VAL A 54 -20.21 19.66 -3.75
C VAL A 54 -20.99 18.80 -2.76
N HIS A 55 -21.78 17.87 -3.28
CA HIS A 55 -22.59 16.94 -2.49
C HIS A 55 -21.87 15.60 -2.43
N TYR A 56 -21.55 15.16 -1.21
CA TYR A 56 -20.83 13.90 -0.98
C TYR A 56 -21.32 13.24 0.31
N ALA A 57 -21.70 11.96 0.24
CA ALA A 57 -22.17 11.18 1.39
C ALA A 57 -23.26 11.88 2.23
N GLY A 58 -24.15 12.65 1.58
CA GLY A 58 -25.21 13.42 2.23
C GLY A 58 -24.76 14.76 2.85
N ALA A 59 -23.48 15.08 2.80
CA ALA A 59 -22.93 16.37 3.20
C ALA A 59 -22.88 17.34 2.01
N VAL A 60 -23.04 18.63 2.31
CA VAL A 60 -22.91 19.75 1.36
C VAL A 60 -21.65 20.52 1.71
N ILE A 61 -20.71 20.60 0.77
CA ILE A 61 -19.37 21.14 0.97
C ILE A 61 -19.11 22.25 -0.06
N GLN A 62 -18.53 23.36 0.37
CA GLN A 62 -18.21 24.48 -0.52
C GLN A 62 -16.71 24.57 -0.77
N ILE A 63 -16.30 24.40 -2.02
CA ILE A 63 -14.91 24.52 -2.47
C ILE A 63 -14.71 25.91 -3.05
N ARG A 64 -13.87 26.71 -2.40
CA ARG A 64 -13.51 28.04 -2.91
C ARG A 64 -12.53 27.89 -4.07
N PRO A 65 -12.72 28.59 -5.21
CA PRO A 65 -11.82 28.52 -6.36
C PRO A 65 -10.36 28.82 -6.02
N SER A 66 -10.11 29.73 -5.06
CA SER A 66 -8.77 30.07 -4.62
C SER A 66 -8.00 28.92 -3.97
N VAL A 67 -8.68 27.95 -3.34
CA VAL A 67 -8.05 26.79 -2.69
C VAL A 67 -7.33 25.91 -3.71
N VAL A 68 -7.91 25.79 -4.90
CA VAL A 68 -7.36 24.97 -6.00
C VAL A 68 -6.53 25.79 -6.99
N GLY A 69 -6.26 27.06 -6.65
CA GLY A 69 -5.50 27.99 -7.50
C GLY A 69 -6.21 28.30 -8.81
N PHE A 70 -7.54 28.39 -8.81
CA PHE A 70 -8.30 28.83 -9.98
C PHE A 70 -8.03 30.31 -10.23
N ASP A 71 -7.52 30.61 -11.42
CA ASP A 71 -7.11 31.95 -11.84
C ASP A 71 -7.71 32.30 -13.20
N LEU A 72 -8.26 33.51 -13.30
CA LEU A 72 -8.83 34.04 -14.53
C LEU A 72 -7.74 34.79 -15.30
N GLU A 73 -7.57 34.48 -16.58
CA GLU A 73 -6.68 35.24 -17.47
C GLU A 73 -7.38 36.52 -17.94
N LEU A 74 -7.67 37.41 -16.98
CA LEU A 74 -8.46 38.64 -17.19
C LEU A 74 -7.84 39.54 -18.25
N GLU A 75 -6.53 39.78 -18.18
CA GLU A 75 -5.82 40.63 -19.15
C GLU A 75 -6.01 40.10 -20.58
N THR A 76 -5.91 38.78 -20.77
CA THR A 76 -6.10 38.14 -22.07
C THR A 76 -7.54 38.27 -22.56
N MET A 77 -8.52 38.00 -21.69
CA MET A 77 -9.94 38.11 -22.07
C MET A 77 -10.33 39.56 -22.39
N LEU A 78 -9.87 40.52 -21.59
CA LEU A 78 -10.14 41.95 -21.79
C LEU A 78 -9.44 42.49 -23.03
N ALA A 79 -8.19 42.07 -23.31
CA ALA A 79 -7.49 42.47 -24.53
C ALA A 79 -8.20 41.97 -25.80
N VAL A 80 -8.70 40.73 -25.80
CA VAL A 80 -9.51 40.20 -26.90
C VAL A 80 -10.82 40.98 -27.06
N ALA A 81 -11.51 41.27 -25.95
CA ALA A 81 -12.73 42.05 -25.97
C ALA A 81 -12.50 43.49 -26.47
N ASP A 82 -11.37 44.11 -26.09
CA ASP A 82 -11.03 45.47 -26.47
C ASP A 82 -10.59 45.57 -27.95
N GLN A 83 -9.81 44.61 -28.44
CA GLN A 83 -9.47 44.53 -29.86
C GLN A 83 -10.73 44.54 -30.75
N GLN A 84 -11.73 43.72 -30.38
CA GLN A 84 -13.00 43.65 -31.09
C GLN A 84 -13.78 44.97 -31.05
N ARG A 85 -13.65 45.75 -29.97
CA ARG A 85 -14.25 47.08 -29.83
C ARG A 85 -13.59 48.11 -30.74
N VAL A 86 -12.26 48.06 -30.89
CA VAL A 86 -11.48 49.01 -31.70
C VAL A 86 -11.64 48.76 -33.20
N GLU A 87 -11.85 47.52 -33.63
CA GLU A 87 -12.04 47.15 -35.03
C GLU A 87 -13.33 47.73 -35.67
N GLN A 88 -14.29 48.23 -34.87
CA GLN A 88 -15.49 48.89 -35.41
C GLN A 88 -15.23 50.33 -35.89
N PRO A 89 -15.48 50.66 -37.18
CA PRO A 89 -15.27 52.00 -37.70
C PRO A 89 -16.15 53.04 -36.99
N PHE A 90 -15.56 54.17 -36.60
CA PHE A 90 -16.25 55.18 -35.78
C PHE A 90 -17.53 55.73 -36.39
N TRP A 91 -17.47 56.09 -37.66
CA TRP A 91 -18.58 56.76 -38.30
C TRP A 91 -19.75 55.81 -38.60
N SER A 92 -19.50 54.55 -38.94
CA SER A 92 -20.57 53.58 -39.14
C SER A 92 -21.32 53.29 -37.84
N ALA A 93 -20.58 53.04 -36.76
CA ALA A 93 -21.18 52.75 -35.45
C ALA A 93 -21.88 53.97 -34.83
N PHE A 94 -21.45 55.20 -35.13
CA PHE A 94 -22.17 56.43 -34.74
C PHE A 94 -23.52 56.54 -35.45
N TRP A 95 -23.57 56.22 -36.74
CA TRP A 95 -24.82 56.19 -37.49
C TRP A 95 -25.76 55.10 -36.98
N ASP A 96 -25.25 53.89 -36.73
CA ASP A 96 -26.05 52.81 -36.17
C ASP A 96 -26.64 53.19 -34.79
N TYR A 97 -25.88 53.89 -33.95
CA TYR A 97 -26.38 54.48 -32.69
C TYR A 97 -27.54 55.46 -32.92
N LEU A 98 -27.42 56.40 -33.87
CA LEU A 98 -28.48 57.38 -34.18
C LEU A 98 -29.76 56.72 -34.68
N TRP A 99 -29.65 55.58 -35.37
CA TRP A 99 -30.79 54.80 -35.88
C TRP A 99 -31.23 53.66 -34.95
N ASN A 100 -30.76 53.63 -33.70
CA ASN A 100 -31.11 52.62 -32.70
C ASN A 100 -30.87 51.18 -33.20
N ARG A 101 -29.80 50.96 -33.97
CA ARG A 101 -29.36 49.63 -34.41
C ARG A 101 -28.39 49.07 -33.38
N LEU A 102 -28.75 47.94 -32.80
CA LEU A 102 -27.92 47.28 -31.81
C LEU A 102 -26.71 46.62 -32.50
N PRO A 103 -25.49 46.73 -31.94
CA PRO A 103 -24.35 45.99 -32.42
C PRO A 103 -24.57 44.49 -32.21
N THR A 104 -23.97 43.66 -33.08
CA THR A 104 -24.00 42.21 -32.91
C THR A 104 -23.30 41.82 -31.60
N PRO A 105 -23.94 41.01 -30.74
CA PRO A 105 -23.31 40.47 -29.54
C PRO A 105 -22.01 39.75 -29.89
N THR A 106 -20.92 40.12 -29.22
CA THR A 106 -19.66 39.39 -29.33
C THR A 106 -19.44 38.60 -28.06
N GLU A 107 -19.08 37.32 -28.23
CA GLU A 107 -18.77 36.43 -27.13
C GLU A 107 -17.26 36.19 -27.06
N VAL A 108 -16.67 36.49 -25.91
CA VAL A 108 -15.28 36.14 -25.61
C VAL A 108 -15.27 34.89 -24.72
N PRO A 109 -14.62 33.79 -25.14
CA PRO A 109 -14.62 32.55 -24.36
C PRO A 109 -13.83 32.71 -23.06
N LEU A 110 -14.21 31.94 -22.04
CA LEU A 110 -13.48 31.87 -20.76
C LEU A 110 -12.03 31.42 -20.99
N ARG A 111 -11.09 32.16 -20.42
CA ARG A 111 -9.69 31.76 -20.24
C ARG A 111 -9.38 31.70 -18.75
N ALA A 112 -9.08 30.50 -18.28
CA ALA A 112 -8.80 30.23 -16.87
C ALA A 112 -7.94 28.99 -16.71
N THR A 113 -7.10 29.03 -15.68
CA THR A 113 -6.24 27.92 -15.26
C THR A 113 -6.56 27.53 -13.82
N PHE A 114 -6.23 26.31 -13.44
CA PHE A 114 -6.24 25.85 -12.05
C PHE A 114 -5.24 24.71 -11.89
N SER A 115 -4.91 24.36 -10.63
CA SER A 115 -4.03 23.24 -10.34
C SER A 115 -4.84 21.99 -10.04
N GLU A 116 -4.83 21.04 -10.98
CA GLU A 116 -5.44 19.73 -10.77
C GLU A 116 -4.81 19.00 -9.57
N GLU A 117 -3.48 19.09 -9.42
CA GLU A 117 -2.78 18.48 -8.30
C GLU A 117 -3.25 19.04 -6.95
N ARG A 118 -3.43 20.36 -6.83
CA ARG A 118 -3.99 20.97 -5.61
C ARG A 118 -5.41 20.51 -5.34
N LEU A 119 -6.24 20.39 -6.39
CA LEU A 119 -7.59 19.85 -6.25
C LEU A 119 -7.57 18.39 -5.76
N ARG A 120 -6.70 17.55 -6.31
CA ARG A 120 -6.53 16.15 -5.89
C ARG A 120 -6.08 16.05 -4.43
N ILE A 121 -5.10 16.86 -4.03
CA ILE A 121 -4.63 16.93 -2.65
C ILE A 121 -5.77 17.37 -1.73
N TYR A 122 -6.49 18.44 -2.07
CA TYR A 122 -7.63 18.91 -1.30
C TYR A 122 -8.73 17.86 -1.15
N LEU A 123 -9.08 17.16 -2.24
CA LEU A 123 -10.07 16.08 -2.21
C LEU A 123 -9.63 14.92 -1.33
N LYS A 124 -8.34 14.56 -1.34
CA LYS A 124 -7.80 13.49 -0.47
C LYS A 124 -7.76 13.91 1.00
N ASP A 125 -7.16 15.06 1.27
CA ASP A 125 -6.76 15.44 2.62
C ASP A 125 -7.89 16.09 3.41
N GLU A 126 -8.82 16.78 2.74
CA GLU A 126 -9.90 17.52 3.41
C GLU A 126 -11.28 16.88 3.24
N ILE A 127 -11.54 16.22 2.11
CA ILE A 127 -12.85 15.62 1.83
C ILE A 127 -12.83 14.12 2.17
N ALA A 128 -12.04 13.33 1.45
CA ALA A 128 -12.01 11.88 1.61
C ALA A 128 -11.65 11.47 3.05
N SER A 129 -10.65 12.13 3.66
CA SER A 129 -10.24 11.87 5.05
C SER A 129 -11.36 12.01 6.10
N ARG A 130 -12.41 12.81 5.83
CA ARG A 130 -13.50 13.10 6.77
C ARG A 130 -14.79 12.35 6.48
N TYR A 131 -15.04 12.05 5.20
CA TYR A 131 -16.33 11.56 4.74
C TYR A 131 -16.28 10.16 4.12
N ASP A 132 -15.10 9.65 3.76
CA ASP A 132 -14.97 8.26 3.33
C ASP A 132 -15.30 7.32 4.49
N GLN A 133 -15.93 6.20 4.16
CA GLN A 133 -16.21 5.12 5.09
C GLN A 133 -15.21 4.01 4.80
N PRO A 134 -14.13 3.85 5.60
CA PRO A 134 -13.15 2.81 5.35
C PRO A 134 -13.79 1.42 5.52
N PRO A 135 -13.36 0.42 4.72
CA PRO A 135 -13.83 -0.94 4.89
C PRO A 135 -13.38 -1.50 6.25
N THR A 136 -14.20 -2.36 6.84
CA THR A 136 -13.82 -3.09 8.07
C THR A 136 -13.38 -4.49 7.72
N SER A 137 -12.36 -5.01 8.40
CA SER A 137 -11.91 -6.39 8.22
C SER A 137 -12.85 -7.38 8.90
N ALA A 138 -12.91 -8.59 8.35
CA ALA A 138 -13.59 -9.70 8.98
C ALA A 138 -13.00 -10.01 10.36
N GLN A 139 -13.88 -10.26 11.34
CA GLN A 139 -13.54 -10.44 12.75
C GLN A 139 -13.71 -11.89 13.19
N PRO A 140 -12.89 -12.42 14.09
CA PRO A 140 -13.04 -13.79 14.58
C PRO A 140 -14.35 -13.93 15.37
N VAL A 141 -15.07 -15.04 15.15
CA VAL A 141 -16.27 -15.38 15.93
C VAL A 141 -15.83 -16.20 17.15
N PRO A 142 -15.99 -15.68 18.39
CA PRO A 142 -15.51 -16.34 19.59
C PRO A 142 -16.01 -17.78 19.75
N GLY A 143 -15.10 -18.69 20.11
CA GLY A 143 -15.42 -20.10 20.32
C GLY A 143 -15.74 -20.89 19.05
N SER A 144 -15.41 -20.35 17.87
CA SER A 144 -15.56 -21.03 16.59
C SER A 144 -14.29 -20.92 15.76
N THR A 145 -14.23 -21.61 14.62
CA THR A 145 -13.17 -21.47 13.62
C THR A 145 -13.55 -20.51 12.49
N ASN A 146 -14.60 -19.70 12.66
CA ASN A 146 -15.17 -18.84 11.62
C ASN A 146 -14.84 -17.36 11.84
N PHE A 147 -14.86 -16.60 10.75
CA PHE A 147 -14.87 -15.13 10.78
C PHE A 147 -16.26 -14.60 10.44
N SER A 148 -16.69 -13.55 11.13
CA SER A 148 -17.82 -12.74 10.68
C SER A 148 -17.36 -11.85 9.53
N ALA A 149 -18.20 -11.70 8.52
CA ALA A 149 -17.90 -10.85 7.37
C ALA A 149 -17.60 -9.40 7.82
N GLY A 150 -16.58 -8.80 7.21
CA GLY A 150 -16.35 -7.36 7.32
C GLY A 150 -17.36 -6.58 6.47
N THR A 151 -17.37 -5.27 6.63
CA THR A 151 -18.21 -4.37 5.85
C THR A 151 -17.38 -3.72 4.74
N PRO A 152 -17.87 -3.71 3.49
CA PRO A 152 -17.28 -2.87 2.44
C PRO A 152 -17.25 -1.41 2.87
N GLY A 153 -16.26 -0.69 2.35
CA GLY A 153 -16.12 0.74 2.51
C GLY A 153 -16.67 1.51 1.32
N LEU A 154 -16.84 2.81 1.48
CA LEU A 154 -17.21 3.76 0.43
C LEU A 154 -16.17 4.86 0.40
N THR A 155 -15.49 5.01 -0.73
CA THR A 155 -14.43 6.02 -0.91
C THR A 155 -14.74 6.96 -2.06
N LEU A 156 -14.18 8.17 -2.01
CA LEU A 156 -14.38 9.15 -3.06
C LEU A 156 -13.73 8.71 -4.39
N ASP A 157 -14.48 8.78 -5.50
CA ASP A 157 -13.90 8.69 -6.85
C ASP A 157 -13.21 10.02 -7.19
N ILE A 158 -11.91 10.12 -6.87
CA ILE A 158 -11.14 11.36 -7.04
C ILE A 158 -11.03 11.74 -8.52
N ASP A 159 -10.81 10.79 -9.41
CA ASP A 159 -10.62 11.08 -10.83
C ASP A 159 -11.90 11.67 -11.43
N ARG A 160 -13.04 11.08 -11.12
CA ARG A 160 -14.34 11.62 -11.54
C ARG A 160 -14.67 12.94 -10.87
N ALA A 161 -14.37 13.09 -9.58
CA ALA A 161 -14.59 14.33 -8.84
C ALA A 161 -13.81 15.52 -9.45
N VAL A 162 -12.55 15.29 -9.83
CA VAL A 162 -11.70 16.29 -10.48
C VAL A 162 -12.34 16.80 -11.77
N THR A 163 -12.83 15.91 -12.63
CA THR A 163 -13.50 16.29 -13.88
C THR A 163 -14.73 17.16 -13.60
N LEU A 164 -15.62 16.70 -12.71
CA LEU A 164 -16.87 17.40 -12.44
C LEU A 164 -16.66 18.77 -11.79
N ILE A 165 -15.70 18.88 -10.86
CA ILE A 165 -15.37 20.14 -10.19
C ILE A 165 -14.66 21.09 -11.17
N SER A 166 -13.80 20.58 -12.07
CA SER A 166 -13.18 21.39 -13.13
C SER A 166 -14.23 22.06 -14.01
N ASP A 167 -15.25 21.32 -14.44
CA ASP A 167 -16.34 21.85 -15.26
C ASP A 167 -17.16 22.90 -14.49
N ALA A 168 -17.44 22.64 -13.21
CA ALA A 168 -18.17 23.58 -12.34
C ALA A 168 -17.37 24.85 -11.99
N LEU A 169 -16.04 24.77 -11.91
CA LEU A 169 -15.17 25.95 -11.74
C LEU A 169 -15.20 26.86 -12.97
N ARG A 170 -15.37 26.28 -14.16
CA ARG A 170 -15.46 27.00 -15.44
C ARG A 170 -16.86 27.51 -15.76
N SER A 171 -17.87 27.15 -14.97
CA SER A 171 -19.25 27.62 -15.15
C SER A 171 -19.59 28.76 -14.18
N PRO A 172 -20.21 29.85 -14.67
CA PRO A 172 -20.71 30.91 -13.79
C PRO A 172 -22.01 30.49 -13.06
N ASP A 173 -22.79 29.58 -13.63
CA ASP A 173 -24.13 29.23 -13.13
C ASP A 173 -24.22 27.76 -12.65
N ALA A 174 -23.55 26.83 -13.33
CA ALA A 174 -23.60 25.40 -12.99
C ALA A 174 -22.50 25.05 -11.97
N ARG A 175 -22.72 25.47 -10.71
CA ARG A 175 -21.71 25.34 -9.63
C ARG A 175 -22.06 24.31 -8.55
N VAL A 176 -22.99 23.40 -8.83
CA VAL A 176 -23.38 22.32 -7.92
C VAL A 176 -23.00 20.97 -8.53
N VAL A 177 -22.23 20.17 -7.79
CA VAL A 177 -21.69 18.89 -8.24
C VAL A 177 -22.06 17.77 -7.27
N ASN A 178 -22.53 16.64 -7.80
CA ASN A 178 -22.72 15.41 -7.02
C ASN A 178 -21.51 14.49 -7.21
N LEU A 179 -20.79 14.19 -6.13
CA LEU A 179 -19.64 13.29 -6.17
C LEU A 179 -20.07 11.83 -6.11
N SER A 180 -19.42 11.00 -6.90
CA SER A 180 -19.58 9.56 -6.90
C SER A 180 -18.71 8.89 -5.85
N VAL A 181 -19.24 7.81 -5.28
CA VAL A 181 -18.51 6.89 -4.40
C VAL A 181 -18.06 5.65 -5.19
N VAL A 182 -16.94 5.09 -4.78
CA VAL A 182 -16.46 3.77 -5.17
C VAL A 182 -16.59 2.84 -3.96
N GLU A 183 -17.14 1.65 -4.18
CA GLU A 183 -17.17 0.62 -3.15
C GLU A 183 -15.81 -0.07 -3.06
N VAL A 184 -15.27 -0.14 -1.85
CA VAL A 184 -14.01 -0.83 -1.55
C VAL A 184 -14.33 -2.09 -0.78
N ALA A 185 -13.96 -3.26 -1.32
CA ALA A 185 -14.22 -4.53 -0.68
C ALA A 185 -13.60 -4.61 0.73
N SER A 186 -14.28 -5.32 1.63
CA SER A 186 -13.72 -5.67 2.94
C SER A 186 -12.37 -6.38 2.75
N PRO A 187 -11.30 -5.97 3.45
CA PRO A 187 -10.06 -6.71 3.44
C PRO A 187 -10.25 -8.10 4.06
N ARG A 188 -9.36 -9.03 3.68
CA ARG A 188 -9.25 -10.34 4.35
C ARG A 188 -8.91 -10.16 5.83
N PRO A 189 -9.23 -11.13 6.71
CA PRO A 189 -8.79 -11.09 8.11
C PRO A 189 -7.28 -10.86 8.21
N SER A 190 -6.87 -9.98 9.11
CA SER A 190 -5.45 -9.76 9.40
C SER A 190 -4.85 -10.97 10.14
N PHE A 191 -3.52 -11.12 10.12
CA PHE A 191 -2.84 -12.12 10.94
C PHE A 191 -3.06 -11.92 12.44
N GLN A 192 -3.25 -10.68 12.89
CA GLN A 192 -3.64 -10.41 14.27
C GLN A 192 -5.03 -11.00 14.59
N ASN A 193 -6.01 -10.84 13.69
CA ASN A 193 -7.33 -11.44 13.85
C ASN A 193 -7.27 -12.98 13.80
N LEU A 194 -6.40 -13.54 12.95
CA LEU A 194 -6.14 -14.97 12.89
C LEU A 194 -5.51 -15.48 14.20
N GLN A 195 -4.54 -14.75 14.77
CA GLN A 195 -3.93 -15.11 16.05
C GLN A 195 -4.99 -15.18 17.16
N ILE A 196 -5.85 -14.16 17.25
CA ILE A 196 -6.94 -14.12 18.22
C ILE A 196 -7.86 -15.33 18.03
N LEU A 197 -8.25 -15.64 16.79
CA LEU A 197 -9.08 -16.81 16.49
C LEU A 197 -8.42 -18.10 16.99
N LEU A 198 -7.14 -18.30 16.66
CA LEU A 198 -6.40 -19.51 17.02
C LEU A 198 -6.27 -19.66 18.54
N GLN A 199 -5.97 -18.58 19.26
CA GLN A 199 -5.93 -18.59 20.72
C GLN A 199 -7.29 -18.94 21.34
N GLN A 200 -8.38 -18.35 20.82
CA GLN A 200 -9.75 -18.67 21.26
C GLN A 200 -10.13 -20.12 20.96
N VAL A 201 -9.68 -20.68 19.83
CA VAL A 201 -9.91 -22.09 19.49
C VAL A 201 -9.13 -23.02 20.43
N ILE A 202 -7.88 -22.68 20.76
CA ILE A 202 -7.08 -23.42 21.75
C ILE A 202 -7.82 -23.43 23.09
N ASP A 203 -8.24 -22.27 23.60
CA ASP A 203 -8.97 -22.17 24.86
C ASP A 203 -10.31 -22.93 24.83
N ALA A 204 -11.08 -22.76 23.76
CA ALA A 204 -12.38 -23.42 23.60
C ALA A 204 -12.27 -24.95 23.47
N SER A 205 -11.14 -25.45 22.98
CA SER A 205 -10.87 -26.90 22.91
C SER A 205 -10.55 -27.53 24.27
N GLY A 206 -10.26 -26.71 25.29
CA GLY A 206 -9.81 -27.19 26.60
C GLY A 206 -8.38 -27.74 26.59
N PHE A 207 -7.57 -27.40 25.58
CA PHE A 207 -6.17 -27.79 25.54
C PHE A 207 -5.36 -26.98 26.56
N ASP A 208 -4.80 -27.67 27.55
CA ASP A 208 -4.03 -27.10 28.67
C ASP A 208 -2.52 -27.10 28.43
N GLY A 209 -2.09 -27.71 27.31
CA GLY A 209 -0.71 -27.77 26.88
C GLY A 209 -0.20 -26.45 26.29
N LEU A 210 1.10 -26.41 26.08
CA LEU A 210 1.76 -25.31 25.40
C LEU A 210 1.62 -25.46 23.89
N THR A 211 1.20 -24.39 23.21
CA THR A 211 1.13 -24.31 21.75
C THR A 211 2.08 -23.24 21.25
N GLU A 212 2.88 -23.53 20.23
CA GLU A 212 3.57 -22.51 19.45
C GLU A 212 3.28 -22.72 17.97
N LEU A 213 3.02 -21.63 17.27
CA LEU A 213 2.67 -21.62 15.86
C LEU A 213 3.52 -20.60 15.12
N TYR A 214 4.04 -21.02 13.97
CA TYR A 214 4.68 -20.16 12.99
C TYR A 214 3.99 -20.35 11.62
N LEU A 215 3.70 -19.23 10.95
CA LEU A 215 3.11 -19.19 9.63
C LEU A 215 3.69 -18.01 8.86
N MET A 216 4.10 -18.23 7.61
CA MET A 216 4.56 -17.18 6.71
C MET A 216 3.72 -17.14 5.43
N ASP A 217 3.27 -15.95 5.05
CA ASP A 217 2.68 -15.70 3.73
C ASP A 217 3.81 -15.46 2.71
N LEU A 218 3.99 -16.41 1.80
CA LEU A 218 5.04 -16.35 0.77
C LEU A 218 4.82 -15.24 -0.28
N GLN A 219 3.62 -14.64 -0.36
CA GLN A 219 3.33 -13.59 -1.34
C GLN A 219 3.88 -12.23 -0.91
N ASN A 220 3.81 -11.93 0.38
CA ASN A 220 4.13 -10.61 0.94
C ASN A 220 5.16 -10.65 2.09
N GLY A 221 5.56 -11.85 2.54
CA GLY A 221 6.51 -12.06 3.62
C GLY A 221 5.97 -11.76 5.02
N GLN A 222 4.65 -11.59 5.18
CA GLN A 222 4.06 -11.43 6.51
C GLN A 222 4.19 -12.72 7.32
N GLU A 223 4.46 -12.56 8.61
CA GLU A 223 4.62 -13.67 9.54
C GLU A 223 3.61 -13.58 10.68
N LEU A 224 3.09 -14.75 11.08
CA LEU A 224 2.39 -14.97 12.33
C LEU A 224 3.23 -15.93 13.16
N ASN A 225 3.77 -15.46 14.27
CA ASN A 225 4.56 -16.26 15.19
C ASN A 225 4.11 -16.00 16.63
N PHE A 226 3.53 -17.01 17.29
CA PHE A 226 3.11 -16.88 18.69
C PHE A 226 3.26 -18.19 19.45
N ALA A 227 3.55 -18.08 20.74
CA ALA A 227 3.43 -19.16 21.71
C ALA A 227 2.36 -18.80 22.74
N TYR A 228 1.58 -19.79 23.16
CA TYR A 228 0.40 -19.61 23.97
C TYR A 228 0.16 -20.80 24.90
N GLN A 229 -0.18 -20.50 26.15
CA GLN A 229 -0.55 -21.51 27.14
C GLN A 229 -1.52 -20.88 28.15
N ASN A 230 -2.70 -21.48 28.34
CA ASN A 230 -3.65 -21.15 29.40
C ASN A 230 -3.92 -19.63 29.57
N GLY A 231 -4.39 -18.94 28.53
CA GLY A 231 -4.66 -17.50 28.62
C GLY A 231 -3.43 -16.59 28.49
N THR A 232 -2.22 -17.15 28.41
CA THR A 232 -0.96 -16.40 28.50
C THR A 232 -0.16 -16.54 27.21
N SER A 233 0.22 -15.41 26.62
CA SER A 233 1.19 -15.36 25.52
C SER A 233 2.62 -15.54 26.06
N LEU A 234 3.39 -16.39 25.39
CA LEU A 234 4.79 -16.69 25.69
C LEU A 234 5.68 -16.20 24.54
N THR A 235 6.97 -16.04 24.82
CA THR A 235 7.97 -15.73 23.77
C THR A 235 8.16 -16.98 22.88
N PRO A 236 7.96 -16.88 21.55
CA PRO A 236 8.22 -17.99 20.62
C PRO A 236 9.69 -18.43 20.57
N GLY A 237 9.99 -19.47 19.81
CA GLY A 237 11.30 -20.12 19.78
C GLY A 237 11.46 -21.13 20.92
N ILE A 238 10.39 -21.86 21.24
CA ILE A 238 10.36 -22.90 22.26
C ILE A 238 10.79 -24.21 21.62
N ALA A 239 11.69 -24.93 22.28
CA ALA A 239 12.13 -26.24 21.83
C ALA A 239 10.99 -27.26 21.94
N PHE A 240 10.82 -28.11 20.93
CA PHE A 240 9.95 -29.28 20.98
C PHE A 240 10.70 -30.49 20.45
N THR A 241 10.29 -31.69 20.89
CA THR A 241 10.66 -32.94 20.21
C THR A 241 10.19 -32.86 18.76
N ALA A 242 11.11 -32.99 17.81
CA ALA A 242 10.75 -32.96 16.38
C ALA A 242 9.95 -34.22 15.96
N ALA A 243 10.21 -35.35 16.62
CA ALA A 243 9.65 -36.64 16.25
C ALA A 243 9.77 -36.88 14.74
N SER A 244 8.67 -37.22 14.06
CA SER A 244 8.72 -37.49 12.63
C SER A 244 8.81 -36.25 11.73
N THR A 245 8.64 -35.03 12.25
CA THR A 245 8.87 -33.83 11.42
C THR A 245 10.35 -33.69 11.05
N MET A 246 11.26 -34.31 11.81
CA MET A 246 12.69 -34.42 11.51
C MET A 246 12.98 -35.11 10.17
N LYS A 247 12.03 -35.86 9.60
CA LYS A 247 12.16 -36.45 8.26
C LYS A 247 12.22 -35.41 7.15
N ILE A 248 11.72 -34.19 7.39
CA ILE A 248 11.86 -33.06 6.47
C ILE A 248 13.34 -32.62 6.38
N PRO A 249 14.05 -32.33 7.49
CA PRO A 249 15.50 -32.16 7.50
C PRO A 249 16.28 -33.30 6.83
N ILE A 250 15.89 -34.56 7.05
CA ILE A 250 16.52 -35.71 6.38
C ILE A 250 16.37 -35.61 4.87
N MET A 251 15.17 -35.32 4.39
CA MET A 251 14.92 -35.10 2.96
C MET A 251 15.79 -33.97 2.40
N VAL A 252 15.85 -32.83 3.08
CA VAL A 252 16.68 -31.67 2.67
C VAL A 252 18.15 -32.07 2.58
N SER A 253 18.69 -32.73 3.60
CA SER A 253 20.09 -33.18 3.64
C SER A 253 20.40 -34.29 2.63
N THR A 254 19.42 -35.14 2.28
CA THR A 254 19.54 -36.10 1.19
C THR A 254 19.63 -35.39 -0.16
N PHE A 255 18.73 -34.43 -0.45
CA PHE A 255 18.78 -33.66 -1.70
C PHE A 255 20.03 -32.78 -1.82
N LYS A 256 20.61 -32.34 -0.69
CA LYS A 256 21.92 -31.65 -0.67
C LYS A 256 23.05 -32.52 -1.26
N ARG A 257 22.94 -33.85 -1.18
CA ARG A 257 24.02 -34.79 -1.56
C ARG A 257 23.70 -35.67 -2.77
N ALA A 258 22.42 -35.94 -3.04
CA ALA A 258 21.99 -36.77 -4.15
C ALA A 258 21.74 -35.95 -5.42
N SER A 259 22.15 -36.47 -6.57
CA SER A 259 21.82 -35.86 -7.87
C SER A 259 20.36 -36.09 -8.23
N GLU A 260 19.74 -35.11 -8.86
CA GLU A 260 18.41 -35.25 -9.47
C GLU A 260 18.50 -35.75 -10.92
N PRO A 261 17.61 -36.66 -11.37
CA PRO A 261 16.58 -37.33 -10.57
C PRO A 261 17.19 -38.35 -9.59
N LEU A 262 16.54 -38.55 -8.45
CA LEU A 262 16.96 -39.59 -7.49
C LEU A 262 16.97 -40.97 -8.15
N SER A 263 17.91 -41.83 -7.74
CA SER A 263 17.88 -43.23 -8.13
C SER A 263 16.59 -43.89 -7.63
N ALA A 264 16.11 -44.93 -8.33
CA ALA A 264 14.86 -45.61 -7.95
C ALA A 264 14.85 -46.03 -6.47
N GLY A 265 15.96 -46.59 -5.97
CA GLY A 265 16.07 -46.99 -4.56
C GLY A 265 15.99 -45.80 -3.58
N LEU A 266 16.65 -44.68 -3.86
CA LEU A 266 16.55 -43.48 -3.01
C LEU A 266 15.16 -42.85 -3.10
N SER A 267 14.54 -42.88 -4.27
CA SER A 267 13.17 -42.39 -4.48
C SER A 267 12.14 -43.22 -3.69
N ASP A 268 12.29 -44.54 -3.67
CA ASP A 268 11.40 -45.44 -2.90
C ASP A 268 11.55 -45.19 -1.39
N LEU A 269 12.79 -45.07 -0.90
CA LEU A 269 13.05 -44.75 0.51
C LEU A 269 12.50 -43.37 0.90
N MET A 270 12.66 -42.37 0.04
CA MET A 270 12.11 -41.03 0.24
C MET A 270 10.58 -41.08 0.35
N THR A 271 9.93 -41.84 -0.55
CA THR A 271 8.48 -42.02 -0.57
C THR A 271 7.99 -42.67 0.73
N LEU A 272 8.61 -43.77 1.15
CA LEU A 272 8.24 -44.43 2.40
C LEU A 272 8.50 -43.55 3.63
N MET A 273 9.60 -42.79 3.64
CA MET A 273 9.90 -41.85 4.72
C MET A 273 8.86 -40.72 4.80
N ILE A 274 8.50 -40.08 3.70
CA ILE A 274 7.63 -38.89 3.71
C ILE A 274 6.14 -39.27 3.73
N GLU A 275 5.70 -40.21 2.89
CA GLU A 275 4.28 -40.56 2.78
C GLU A 275 3.80 -41.52 3.87
N ARG A 276 4.68 -42.43 4.32
CA ARG A 276 4.34 -43.43 5.34
C ARG A 276 4.95 -43.12 6.71
N SER A 277 5.84 -42.14 6.79
CA SER A 277 6.54 -41.77 8.02
C SER A 277 7.32 -42.95 8.63
N GLU A 278 7.84 -43.85 7.80
CA GLU A 278 8.60 -45.01 8.28
C GLU A 278 10.01 -44.62 8.75
N ASN A 279 10.50 -45.28 9.81
CA ASN A 279 11.81 -45.01 10.41
C ASN A 279 12.97 -45.72 9.68
N ASP A 280 12.79 -46.97 9.26
CA ASP A 280 13.84 -47.73 8.58
C ASP A 280 14.29 -47.07 7.26
N PRO A 281 13.38 -46.49 6.44
CA PRO A 281 13.77 -45.72 5.27
C PRO A 281 14.52 -44.43 5.61
N ALA A 282 14.14 -43.73 6.69
CA ALA A 282 14.83 -42.53 7.15
C ALA A 282 16.28 -42.85 7.56
N ASP A 283 16.48 -43.93 8.32
CA ASP A 283 17.80 -44.42 8.70
C ASP A 283 18.61 -44.84 7.47
N SER A 284 17.98 -45.54 6.52
CA SER A 284 18.61 -45.98 5.28
C SER A 284 19.06 -44.82 4.39
N LEU A 285 18.26 -43.76 4.28
CA LEU A 285 18.62 -42.55 3.54
C LEU A 285 19.84 -41.86 4.15
N MET A 286 19.85 -41.66 5.46
CA MET A 286 21.00 -41.08 6.15
C MET A 286 22.25 -41.95 5.96
N ARG A 287 22.15 -43.28 6.12
CA ARG A 287 23.29 -44.19 5.92
C ARG A 287 23.85 -44.20 4.49
N GLN A 288 22.98 -44.07 3.49
CA GLN A 288 23.36 -44.16 2.09
C GLN A 288 23.87 -42.84 1.52
N THR A 289 23.36 -41.71 2.01
CA THR A 289 23.63 -40.39 1.42
C THR A 289 24.53 -39.53 2.27
N MET A 290 24.60 -39.77 3.59
CA MET A 290 25.44 -39.03 4.54
C MET A 290 26.52 -39.99 5.04
N ASP A 291 26.62 -40.23 6.35
CA ASP A 291 27.54 -41.20 6.93
C ASP A 291 26.80 -42.40 7.53
N ASN A 292 27.34 -43.61 7.34
CA ASN A 292 26.71 -44.85 7.82
C ASN A 292 26.53 -44.90 9.35
N ASN A 293 27.35 -44.21 10.15
CA ASN A 293 27.28 -44.22 11.62
C ASN A 293 26.96 -42.84 12.20
N LEU A 294 27.29 -41.77 11.49
CA LEU A 294 27.22 -40.38 11.96
C LEU A 294 26.24 -39.53 11.14
N GLY A 295 25.44 -40.12 10.26
CA GLY A 295 24.40 -39.44 9.48
C GLY A 295 23.56 -38.43 10.26
N PRO A 296 23.06 -38.74 11.48
CA PRO A 296 22.39 -37.76 12.35
C PRO A 296 23.20 -36.48 12.64
N LEU A 297 24.51 -36.62 12.88
CA LEU A 297 25.39 -35.47 13.16
C LEU A 297 25.67 -34.66 11.90
N GLU A 298 25.77 -35.31 10.73
CA GLU A 298 25.88 -34.61 9.45
C GLU A 298 24.59 -33.84 9.12
N LEU A 299 23.42 -34.42 9.36
CA LEU A 299 22.15 -33.71 9.23
C LEU A 299 22.12 -32.49 10.13
N THR A 300 22.52 -32.64 11.40
CA THR A 300 22.55 -31.51 12.33
C THR A 300 23.50 -30.42 11.86
N GLN A 301 24.68 -30.79 11.36
CA GLN A 301 25.62 -29.81 10.77
C GLN A 301 24.99 -29.09 9.58
N ASP A 302 24.25 -29.79 8.72
CA ASP A 302 23.56 -29.14 7.61
C ASP A 302 22.51 -28.13 8.10
N MET A 303 21.79 -28.43 9.18
CA MET A 303 20.81 -27.50 9.75
C MET A 303 21.49 -26.28 10.37
N GLU A 304 22.60 -26.48 11.09
CA GLU A 304 23.44 -25.38 11.59
C GLU A 304 23.96 -24.50 10.44
N ASP A 305 24.44 -25.12 9.35
CA ASP A 305 24.91 -24.41 8.14
C ASP A 305 23.76 -23.63 7.47
N LEU A 306 22.52 -24.10 7.54
CA LEU A 306 21.34 -23.39 7.05
C LEU A 306 20.87 -22.27 7.99
N GLY A 307 21.54 -22.08 9.13
CA GLY A 307 21.15 -21.07 10.13
C GLY A 307 20.00 -21.52 11.02
N LEU A 308 19.79 -22.83 11.20
CA LEU A 308 18.75 -23.45 12.02
C LEU A 308 19.34 -24.15 13.26
N PRO A 309 19.94 -23.40 14.21
CA PRO A 309 20.70 -23.97 15.32
C PRO A 309 19.84 -24.71 16.36
N ASN A 310 18.51 -24.59 16.33
CA ASN A 310 17.63 -25.30 17.27
C ASN A 310 17.12 -26.64 16.74
N THR A 311 17.44 -26.98 15.49
CA THR A 311 17.02 -28.21 14.83
C THR A 311 18.18 -29.20 14.74
N PHE A 312 18.05 -30.33 15.42
CA PHE A 312 19.09 -31.36 15.44
C PHE A 312 18.52 -32.78 15.48
N LEU A 313 19.36 -33.72 15.04
CA LEU A 313 19.20 -35.16 15.24
C LEU A 313 20.49 -35.72 15.87
N ALA A 314 20.36 -36.37 17.02
CA ALA A 314 21.45 -36.86 17.84
C ALA A 314 21.60 -38.40 17.81
N GLY A 315 20.80 -39.10 17.03
CA GLY A 315 20.90 -40.55 16.82
C GLY A 315 19.92 -41.04 15.74
N TYR A 316 20.10 -42.27 15.32
CA TYR A 316 19.20 -42.95 14.37
C TYR A 316 17.87 -43.34 15.04
N PHE A 317 16.87 -43.73 14.24
CA PHE A 317 15.54 -44.11 14.74
C PHE A 317 15.39 -45.58 15.15
N TYR A 318 16.27 -46.47 14.68
CA TYR A 318 16.20 -47.88 15.06
C TYR A 318 16.28 -48.08 16.58
N ASN A 319 15.59 -49.10 17.09
CA ASN A 319 15.53 -49.36 18.51
C ASN A 319 16.92 -49.69 19.08
N GLY A 320 17.32 -48.99 20.15
CA GLY A 320 18.65 -49.12 20.75
C GLY A 320 19.74 -48.32 20.06
N ALA A 321 19.41 -47.40 19.15
CA ALA A 321 20.37 -46.46 18.59
C ALA A 321 21.09 -45.67 19.71
N PRO A 322 22.43 -45.52 19.65
CA PRO A 322 23.15 -44.75 20.65
C PRO A 322 22.88 -43.25 20.48
N LEU A 323 22.82 -42.53 21.60
CA LEU A 323 22.88 -41.08 21.59
C LEU A 323 24.30 -40.63 21.23
N LEU A 324 24.48 -40.11 20.01
CA LEU A 324 25.78 -39.74 19.45
C LEU A 324 26.32 -38.45 20.07
N LYS A 325 25.45 -37.48 20.36
CA LYS A 325 25.83 -36.18 20.94
C LYS A 325 24.66 -35.58 21.72
N ARG A 326 24.95 -34.83 22.80
CA ARG A 326 23.98 -33.95 23.45
C ARG A 326 24.16 -32.54 22.91
N PHE A 327 23.08 -31.96 22.39
CA PHE A 327 23.09 -30.62 21.83
C PHE A 327 22.54 -29.59 22.81
N SER A 328 23.21 -28.44 22.81
CA SER A 328 22.83 -27.23 23.53
C SER A 328 22.48 -26.17 22.51
N THR A 329 21.22 -25.74 22.48
CA THR A 329 20.70 -24.77 21.53
C THR A 329 20.09 -23.57 22.25
N PRO A 330 19.97 -22.40 21.61
CA PRO A 330 19.30 -21.25 22.22
C PRO A 330 17.92 -21.59 22.80
N ALA A 331 17.11 -22.39 22.09
CA ALA A 331 15.76 -22.77 22.49
C ALA A 331 15.72 -23.74 23.68
N ASN A 332 16.66 -24.69 23.78
CA ASN A 332 16.64 -25.71 24.85
C ASN A 332 17.42 -25.31 26.11
N GLN A 333 18.12 -24.17 26.05
CA GLN A 333 18.75 -23.52 27.19
C GLN A 333 17.85 -22.49 27.89
N ARG A 334 16.63 -22.29 27.36
CA ARG A 334 15.64 -21.41 27.96
C ARG A 334 15.25 -21.87 29.36
N THR A 335 15.07 -20.92 30.26
CA THR A 335 14.69 -21.16 31.67
C THR A 335 13.27 -20.70 31.99
N ASP A 336 12.67 -19.90 31.11
CA ASP A 336 11.30 -19.40 31.22
C ASP A 336 10.25 -20.46 30.84
N VAL A 337 10.63 -21.45 30.03
CA VAL A 337 9.77 -22.52 29.54
C VAL A 337 10.57 -23.79 29.26
N ASN A 338 9.97 -24.95 29.53
CA ASN A 338 10.59 -26.23 29.25
C ASN A 338 9.53 -27.29 28.88
N THR A 339 9.58 -27.78 27.65
CA THR A 339 8.71 -28.85 27.13
C THR A 339 9.28 -30.25 27.36
N SER A 340 10.49 -30.35 27.93
CA SER A 340 11.29 -31.58 28.06
C SER A 340 11.46 -32.31 26.71
N PRO A 341 12.04 -31.63 25.69
CA PRO A 341 12.20 -32.23 24.37
C PRO A 341 13.12 -33.45 24.43
N ASP A 342 12.91 -34.40 23.52
CA ASP A 342 13.73 -35.60 23.39
C ASP A 342 15.20 -35.24 23.12
N ALA A 343 16.12 -35.83 23.88
CA ALA A 343 17.54 -35.62 23.69
C ALA A 343 18.05 -36.12 22.32
N TYR A 344 17.29 -36.99 21.64
CA TYR A 344 17.63 -37.49 20.31
C TYR A 344 17.24 -36.54 19.18
N ASN A 345 16.20 -35.72 19.34
CA ASN A 345 15.75 -34.85 18.24
C ASN A 345 14.95 -33.65 18.76
N GLN A 346 15.19 -32.50 18.16
CA GLN A 346 14.55 -31.26 18.56
C GLN A 346 14.42 -30.32 17.36
N THR A 347 13.43 -29.43 17.41
CA THR A 347 13.30 -28.26 16.52
C THR A 347 12.47 -27.17 17.22
N THR A 348 12.24 -26.04 16.55
CA THR A 348 11.23 -25.04 16.91
C THR A 348 10.24 -24.88 15.74
N PRO A 349 8.98 -24.46 15.98
CA PRO A 349 8.04 -24.18 14.90
C PRO A 349 8.57 -23.18 13.87
N THR A 350 9.28 -22.14 14.30
CA THR A 350 9.90 -21.17 13.40
C THR A 350 10.94 -21.82 12.48
N GLU A 351 11.88 -22.61 13.01
CA GLU A 351 12.90 -23.24 12.17
C GLU A 351 12.29 -24.30 11.24
N MET A 352 11.32 -25.09 11.73
CA MET A 352 10.63 -26.07 10.89
C MET A 352 9.79 -25.41 9.79
N GLY A 353 9.20 -24.24 10.04
CA GLY A 353 8.52 -23.46 9.03
C GLY A 353 9.46 -22.77 8.04
N SER A 354 10.72 -22.54 8.45
CA SER A 354 11.67 -21.75 7.66
C SER A 354 12.15 -22.47 6.39
N TYR A 355 12.12 -23.80 6.36
CA TYR A 355 12.58 -24.61 5.22
C TYR A 355 12.00 -24.20 3.86
N THR A 356 10.77 -23.68 3.83
CA THR A 356 10.09 -23.33 2.56
C THR A 356 10.57 -22.00 1.96
N HIS A 357 11.34 -21.20 2.69
CA HIS A 357 11.75 -19.86 2.26
C HIS A 357 13.20 -19.50 2.63
N LEU A 358 14.01 -20.49 2.99
CA LEU A 358 15.46 -20.31 3.10
C LEU A 358 16.02 -19.87 1.74
N ARG A 359 16.42 -18.59 1.64
CA ARG A 359 17.07 -18.07 0.44
C ARG A 359 18.53 -18.56 0.44
N PRO A 360 19.05 -19.15 -0.66
CA PRO A 360 20.42 -19.67 -0.74
C PRO A 360 21.57 -18.64 -0.59
N HIS A 361 21.31 -17.40 -0.15
CA HIS A 361 22.25 -16.28 -0.30
C HIS A 361 22.67 -15.53 0.95
N GLU A 362 22.23 -15.90 2.16
CA GLU A 362 22.69 -15.21 3.39
C GLU A 362 23.78 -15.95 4.18
N THR A 363 24.04 -17.23 3.88
CA THR A 363 25.03 -18.03 4.62
C THR A 363 26.49 -17.72 4.25
N THR A 364 26.78 -17.30 3.02
CA THR A 364 28.16 -17.02 2.58
C THR A 364 28.70 -15.66 3.00
N ALA A 365 27.83 -14.70 3.39
CA ALA A 365 28.27 -13.35 3.76
C ALA A 365 28.94 -13.29 5.15
N ASN A 366 28.63 -14.23 6.06
CA ASN A 366 29.22 -14.25 7.41
C ASN A 366 30.50 -15.10 7.53
N LEU A 367 30.79 -15.99 6.59
CA LEU A 367 32.07 -16.72 6.55
C LEU A 367 33.20 -15.88 5.95
N ALA A 368 32.89 -14.86 5.14
CA ALA A 368 33.88 -13.97 4.52
C ALA A 368 34.36 -12.81 5.44
N ARG A 369 33.85 -12.70 6.68
CA ARG A 369 34.20 -11.62 7.62
C ARG A 369 34.96 -12.06 8.87
N ARG A 370 35.65 -13.22 8.83
CA ARG A 370 36.73 -13.45 9.81
C ARG A 370 38.02 -12.78 9.31
N PRO A 371 38.60 -11.82 10.06
CA PRO A 371 39.93 -11.34 9.72
C PRO A 371 40.91 -12.50 9.81
N LEU A 372 41.75 -12.65 8.78
CA LEU A 372 42.88 -13.58 8.81
C LEU A 372 43.72 -13.30 10.08
N PRO A 373 44.20 -14.34 10.79
CA PRO A 373 45.13 -14.13 11.88
C PRO A 373 46.38 -13.42 11.33
N PRO A 374 46.95 -12.45 12.06
CA PRO A 374 48.14 -11.74 11.60
C PRO A 374 49.30 -12.73 11.43
N PRO A 375 50.21 -12.49 10.47
CA PRO A 375 51.35 -13.37 10.25
C PRO A 375 52.19 -13.44 11.52
N THR A 376 52.45 -14.67 11.98
CA THR A 376 53.33 -14.94 13.11
C THR A 376 54.75 -14.51 12.75
N HIS A 377 55.28 -13.51 13.45
CA HIS A 377 56.71 -13.18 13.38
C HIS A 377 57.56 -14.33 13.95
N PRO A 378 58.73 -14.64 13.36
CA PRO A 378 59.65 -15.61 13.94
C PRO A 378 60.20 -15.08 15.29
N PRO A 379 60.52 -15.98 16.24
CA PRO A 379 60.97 -15.57 17.57
C PRO A 379 62.34 -14.88 17.50
N PRO A 380 62.62 -13.92 18.40
CA PRO A 380 63.91 -13.22 18.43
C PRO A 380 65.03 -14.18 18.88
N PRO A 381 66.28 -13.95 18.42
CA PRO A 381 67.41 -14.75 18.87
C PRO A 381 67.69 -14.53 20.36
N PRO A 382 68.27 -15.53 21.06
CA PRO A 382 68.54 -15.42 22.48
C PRO A 382 69.64 -14.37 22.76
N PRO A 383 69.60 -13.68 23.92
CA PRO A 383 70.58 -12.67 24.28
C PRO A 383 71.97 -13.27 24.55
N PRO A 384 73.04 -12.44 24.50
CA PRO A 384 74.44 -12.88 24.57
C PRO A 384 74.83 -13.57 25.87
#